data_AF-A0A969W293-F1
#
_entry.id   AF-A0A969W293-F1
#
_cell.length_a   1.000
_cell.length_b   1.000
_cell.length_c   1.000
_cell.angle_alpha   90.00
_cell.angle_beta   90.00
_cell.angle_gamma   90.00
#
_symmetry.space_group_name_H-M   'P 1'
#
loop_
_entity.id
_entity.type
_entity.pdbx_description
1 polymer ?
#
loop_
_entity_poly.entity_id
_entity_poly.type
_entity_poly.pdbx_seq_one_letter_code
_entity_poly.pdbx_strand_id
1 'polypeptide(L)'
;MMQHKLGNMVQLSRPANRFTFTDSTDGTQVVYYPQASTSGSVRSLGDARLDYEGPDGRLTFFGDEIDRQQSHLGLLITVILKPDAGAGQLEFTLVLPPVKLGDREIQDFETIAIESHSRGHIINRVGPELTYKVQNMSAVASYVILAF
;
A
#
# COMPACT_ATOMS: atom_id res chain seq x y z
N MET A 1 35.22 -40.55 -15.95
CA MET A 1 34.58 -40.13 -14.67
C MET A 1 34.24 -38.66 -14.80
N MET A 2 33.00 -38.33 -15.16
CA MET A 2 32.50 -36.96 -15.19
C MET A 2 31.67 -36.74 -13.92
N GLN A 3 32.12 -35.84 -13.04
CA GLN A 3 31.33 -35.37 -11.91
C GLN A 3 30.63 -34.08 -12.32
N HIS A 4 29.33 -34.16 -12.58
CA HIS A 4 28.48 -32.97 -12.67
C HIS A 4 28.26 -32.44 -11.24
N LYS A 5 28.90 -31.31 -10.95
CA LYS A 5 28.57 -30.47 -9.80
C LYS A 5 27.23 -29.80 -10.11
N LEU A 6 26.13 -30.27 -9.51
CA LEU A 6 24.86 -29.55 -9.53
C LEU A 6 25.10 -28.17 -8.91
N GLY A 7 25.08 -27.14 -9.75
CA GLY A 7 24.95 -25.78 -9.27
C GLY A 7 23.61 -25.66 -8.58
N ASN A 8 23.62 -25.27 -7.30
CA ASN A 8 22.43 -24.74 -6.63
C ASN A 8 21.91 -23.58 -7.46
N MET A 9 20.89 -23.82 -8.29
CA MET A 9 20.02 -22.76 -8.76
C MET A 9 19.32 -22.22 -7.51
N VAL A 10 19.86 -21.16 -6.95
CA VAL A 10 19.05 -20.23 -6.17
C VAL A 10 18.03 -19.70 -7.16
N GLN A 11 16.84 -20.31 -7.16
CA GLN A 11 15.68 -19.77 -7.83
C GLN A 11 15.54 -18.34 -7.29
N LEU A 12 15.80 -17.33 -8.12
CA LEU A 12 15.64 -15.93 -7.76
C LEU A 12 14.15 -15.71 -7.54
N SER A 13 13.67 -15.94 -6.32
CA SER A 13 12.29 -15.66 -5.95
C SER A 13 12.05 -14.18 -6.19
N ARG A 14 11.25 -13.85 -7.20
CA ARG A 14 10.97 -12.45 -7.54
C ARG A 14 10.07 -11.88 -6.44
N PRO A 15 10.46 -10.80 -5.76
CA PRO A 15 9.59 -10.18 -4.77
C PRO A 15 8.37 -9.56 -5.46
N ALA A 16 7.22 -9.54 -4.80
CA ALA A 16 6.04 -8.86 -5.33
C ALA A 16 6.33 -7.36 -5.53
N ASN A 17 5.89 -6.81 -6.67
CA ASN A 17 6.05 -5.41 -7.02
C ASN A 17 4.73 -4.70 -7.35
N ARG A 18 3.61 -5.42 -7.27
CA ARG A 18 2.25 -4.88 -7.34
C ARG A 18 1.39 -5.52 -6.26
N PHE A 19 0.63 -4.70 -5.56
CA PHE A 19 -0.30 -5.15 -4.54
C PHE A 19 -1.67 -4.51 -4.83
N THR A 20 -2.71 -5.32 -4.94
CA THR A 20 -4.09 -4.86 -5.12
C THR A 20 -4.89 -5.22 -3.87
N PHE A 21 -5.64 -4.26 -3.34
CA PHE A 21 -6.44 -4.41 -2.13
C PHE A 21 -7.86 -3.98 -2.44
N THR A 22 -8.84 -4.72 -1.90
CA THR A 22 -10.26 -4.43 -2.09
C THR A 22 -11.02 -4.64 -0.79
N ASP A 23 -11.83 -3.65 -0.41
CA ASP A 23 -12.94 -3.84 0.50
C ASP A 23 -14.24 -3.86 -0.30
N SER A 24 -14.92 -5.01 -0.29
CA SER A 24 -16.20 -5.19 -1.00
C SER A 24 -17.37 -4.50 -0.30
N THR A 25 -17.21 -4.09 0.96
CA THR A 25 -18.25 -3.45 1.77
C THR A 25 -18.39 -1.97 1.44
N ASP A 26 -17.27 -1.23 1.52
CA ASP A 26 -17.24 0.21 1.24
C ASP A 26 -16.91 0.54 -0.23
N GLY A 27 -16.54 -0.47 -1.04
CA GLY A 27 -16.16 -0.29 -2.44
C GLY A 27 -14.77 0.30 -2.63
N THR A 28 -13.92 0.26 -1.59
CA THR A 28 -12.56 0.78 -1.63
C THR A 28 -11.65 -0.17 -2.41
N GLN A 29 -10.90 0.37 -3.37
CA GLN A 29 -9.83 -0.32 -4.09
C GLN A 29 -8.53 0.47 -3.98
N VAL A 30 -7.44 -0.23 -3.68
CA VAL A 30 -6.10 0.35 -3.64
C VAL A 30 -5.14 -0.48 -4.49
N VAL A 31 -4.32 0.19 -5.30
CA VAL A 31 -3.22 -0.45 -6.04
C VAL A 31 -1.92 0.22 -5.65
N TYR A 32 -1.02 -0.55 -5.04
CA TYR A 32 0.27 -0.08 -4.57
C TYR A 32 1.43 -0.71 -5.34
N TYR A 33 2.37 0.13 -5.76
CA TYR A 33 3.65 -0.22 -6.37
C TYR A 33 4.77 0.32 -5.46
N PRO A 34 5.57 -0.55 -4.81
CA PRO A 34 6.69 -0.09 -3.97
C PRO A 34 7.74 0.70 -4.75
N GLN A 35 7.84 0.43 -6.05
CA GLN A 35 8.67 1.13 -7.03
C GLN A 35 7.87 1.21 -8.33
N ALA A 36 7.54 2.42 -8.77
CA ALA A 36 6.85 2.65 -10.03
C ALA A 36 7.87 2.95 -11.14
N SER A 37 7.60 2.40 -12.33
CA SER A 37 8.21 2.87 -13.57
C SER A 37 7.27 3.90 -14.18
N THR A 38 7.71 5.15 -14.26
CA THR A 38 6.98 6.20 -14.97
C THR A 38 7.59 6.36 -16.36
N SER A 39 6.79 6.14 -17.40
CA SER A 39 7.13 6.63 -18.75
C SER A 39 6.58 8.05 -18.87
N GLY A 40 7.48 9.03 -18.89
CA GLY A 40 7.15 10.43 -19.19
C GLY A 40 6.90 11.32 -17.96
N SER A 41 7.60 12.45 -17.97
CA SER A 41 7.64 13.54 -16.96
C SER A 41 8.53 13.29 -15.73
N VAL A 42 9.23 14.36 -15.34
CA VAL A 42 10.39 14.43 -14.43
C VAL A 42 10.01 14.11 -12.98
N ARG A 43 9.61 12.88 -12.70
CA ARG A 43 9.53 12.29 -11.36
C ARG A 43 10.39 11.03 -11.38
N SER A 44 11.22 10.85 -10.36
CA SER A 44 12.33 9.90 -10.39
C SER A 44 11.84 8.47 -10.69
N LEU A 45 12.51 7.79 -11.63
CA LEU A 45 12.32 6.35 -11.82
C LEU A 45 12.60 5.64 -10.48
N GLY A 46 11.63 4.85 -10.00
CA GLY A 46 11.78 4.03 -8.79
C GLY A 46 11.06 4.52 -7.54
N ASP A 47 10.35 5.64 -7.60
CA ASP A 47 9.53 6.12 -6.49
C ASP A 47 8.23 5.31 -6.35
N ALA A 48 7.72 5.15 -5.13
CA ALA A 48 6.48 4.40 -4.89
C ALA A 48 5.27 5.09 -5.53
N ARG A 49 4.23 4.32 -5.87
CA ARG A 49 2.94 4.82 -6.35
C ARG A 49 1.80 4.12 -5.62
N LEU A 50 0.76 4.87 -5.29
CA LEU A 50 -0.49 4.34 -4.75
C LEU A 50 -1.67 4.96 -5.51
N ASP A 51 -2.50 4.12 -6.11
CA ASP A 51 -3.80 4.51 -6.66
C ASP A 51 -4.89 4.11 -5.67
N TYR A 52 -5.75 5.07 -5.30
CA TYR A 52 -6.90 4.88 -4.42
C TYR A 52 -8.19 5.19 -5.18
N GLU A 53 -9.19 4.33 -5.02
CA GLU A 53 -10.56 4.56 -5.43
C GLU A 53 -11.48 4.18 -4.27
N GLY A 54 -12.32 5.09 -3.82
CA GLY A 54 -13.24 4.85 -2.71
C GLY A 54 -14.20 6.03 -2.46
N PRO A 55 -14.83 6.10 -1.28
CA PRO A 55 -15.81 7.15 -0.95
C PRO A 55 -15.26 8.59 -1.08
N ASP A 56 -13.95 8.77 -0.94
CA ASP A 56 -13.29 10.07 -1.06
C ASP A 56 -12.88 10.43 -2.50
N GLY A 57 -13.24 9.58 -3.47
CA GLY A 57 -12.97 9.76 -4.88
C GLY A 57 -11.80 8.92 -5.38
N ARG A 58 -11.19 9.38 -6.48
CA ARG A 58 -10.06 8.72 -7.15
C ARG A 58 -8.82 9.59 -7.01
N LEU A 59 -7.80 9.06 -6.34
CA LEU A 59 -6.58 9.79 -6.01
C LEU A 59 -5.36 8.94 -6.39
N THR A 60 -4.31 9.59 -6.88
CA THR A 60 -3.02 8.94 -7.13
C THR A 60 -1.93 9.70 -6.38
N PHE A 61 -1.14 8.96 -5.62
CA PHE A 61 -0.03 9.45 -4.81
C PHE A 61 1.29 8.89 -5.33
N PHE A 62 2.38 9.64 -5.21
CA PHE A 62 3.70 9.13 -5.52
C PHE A 62 4.77 9.63 -4.55
N GLY A 63 5.86 8.86 -4.42
CA GLY A 63 7.08 9.30 -3.75
C GLY A 63 6.84 9.75 -2.31
N ASP A 64 7.07 11.04 -2.05
CA ASP A 64 6.95 11.70 -0.75
C ASP A 64 5.51 11.92 -0.29
N GLU A 65 4.53 11.80 -1.18
CA GLU A 65 3.10 11.79 -0.84
C GLU A 65 2.67 10.50 -0.13
N ILE A 66 3.56 9.49 -0.11
CA ILE A 66 3.32 8.17 0.49
C ILE A 66 4.29 7.97 1.65
N ASP A 67 3.78 8.10 2.87
CA ASP A 67 4.55 7.75 4.05
C ASP A 67 4.64 6.22 4.21
N ARG A 68 5.81 5.72 4.60
CA ARG A 68 6.14 4.30 4.66
C ARG A 68 6.87 4.01 5.96
N GLN A 69 6.17 3.39 6.91
CA GLN A 69 6.71 3.09 8.23
C GLN A 69 6.71 1.59 8.51
N GLN A 70 7.88 1.03 8.82
CA GLN A 70 7.96 -0.36 9.27
C GLN A 70 7.34 -0.52 10.67
N SER A 71 6.53 -1.57 10.85
CA SER A 71 5.94 -1.96 12.13
C SER A 71 6.05 -3.47 12.36
N HIS A 72 5.61 -3.93 13.54
CA HIS A 72 5.49 -5.36 13.86
C HIS A 72 4.40 -6.07 13.03
N LEU A 73 3.44 -5.32 12.47
CA LEU A 73 2.38 -5.85 11.60
C LEU A 73 2.81 -5.95 10.13
N GLY A 74 3.94 -5.32 9.78
CA GLY A 74 4.37 -5.14 8.39
C GLY A 74 4.65 -3.67 8.07
N LEU A 75 4.67 -3.33 6.79
CA LEU A 75 4.82 -1.97 6.31
C LEU A 75 3.49 -1.23 6.42
N LEU A 76 3.46 -0.11 7.13
CA LEU A 76 2.35 0.84 7.12
C LEU A 76 2.57 1.80 5.96
N ILE A 77 1.56 1.93 5.10
CA ILE A 77 1.59 2.80 3.92
C ILE A 77 0.49 3.84 4.11
N THR A 78 0.87 5.10 4.32
CA THR A 78 -0.08 6.16 4.68
C THR A 78 -0.12 7.25 3.62
N VAL A 79 -1.32 7.67 3.26
CA VAL A 79 -1.59 8.78 2.34
C VAL A 79 -2.66 9.72 2.91
N ILE A 80 -2.62 10.98 2.48
CA ILE A 80 -3.59 11.99 2.89
C ILE A 80 -4.72 12.05 1.87
N LEU A 81 -5.90 11.51 2.20
CA LEU A 81 -7.06 11.56 1.30
C LEU A 81 -7.66 12.96 1.24
N LYS A 82 -7.70 13.67 2.38
CA LYS A 82 -8.16 15.06 2.47
C LYS A 82 -7.24 15.85 3.42
N PRO A 83 -6.60 16.93 2.96
CA PRO A 83 -5.75 17.76 3.81
C PRO A 83 -6.57 18.52 4.86
N ASP A 84 -5.94 18.95 5.95
CA ASP A 84 -6.60 19.79 6.96
C ASP A 84 -6.92 21.18 6.40
N ALA A 85 -8.21 21.50 6.32
CA ALA A 85 -8.74 22.82 5.97
C ALA A 85 -9.47 23.48 7.15
N GLY A 86 -9.03 23.22 8.38
CA GLY A 86 -9.63 23.70 9.63
C GLY A 86 -10.62 22.72 10.28
N ALA A 87 -10.95 21.63 9.60
CA ALA A 87 -11.86 20.59 10.08
C ALA A 87 -11.14 19.30 10.51
N GLY A 88 -9.81 19.23 10.36
CA GLY A 88 -9.03 18.00 10.50
C GLY A 88 -8.72 17.36 9.15
N GLN A 89 -7.69 16.52 9.17
CA GLN A 89 -7.18 15.78 8.01
C GLN A 89 -7.82 14.39 7.97
N LEU A 90 -8.03 13.83 6.78
CA LEU A 90 -8.36 12.42 6.59
C LEU A 90 -7.14 11.69 6.04
N GLU A 91 -6.65 10.72 6.80
CA GLU A 91 -5.55 9.85 6.43
C GLU A 91 -6.05 8.44 6.19
N PHE A 92 -5.46 7.77 5.19
CA PHE A 92 -5.66 6.37 4.92
C PHE A 92 -4.35 5.64 5.14
N THR A 93 -4.35 4.64 6.03
CA THR A 93 -3.18 3.81 6.34
C THR A 93 -3.48 2.36 6.00
N LEU A 94 -2.72 1.80 5.07
CA LEU A 94 -2.80 0.40 4.68
C LEU A 94 -1.71 -0.41 5.38
N VAL A 95 -2.08 -1.54 5.97
CA VAL A 95 -1.13 -2.50 6.53
C VAL A 95 -0.73 -3.49 5.44
N LEU A 96 0.55 -3.51 5.07
CA LEU A 96 1.12 -4.51 4.17
C LEU A 96 1.95 -5.51 5.00
N PRO A 97 1.41 -6.71 5.31
CA PRO A 97 2.18 -7.73 6.01
C PRO A 97 3.36 -8.23 5.15
N PRO A 98 4.36 -8.90 5.74
CA PRO A 98 5.41 -9.55 4.97
C PRO A 98 4.83 -10.64 4.05
N VAL A 99 4.78 -10.37 2.74
CA VAL A 99 4.31 -11.34 1.75
C VAL A 99 5.51 -11.99 1.05
N LYS A 100 5.50 -13.33 0.98
CA LYS A 100 6.48 -14.11 0.22
C LYS A 100 5.75 -14.84 -0.90
N LEU A 101 6.11 -14.53 -2.14
CA LEU A 101 5.55 -15.21 -3.32
C LEU A 101 6.05 -16.65 -3.47
N GLY A 102 7.27 -16.95 -3.00
CA GLY A 102 7.89 -18.26 -3.22
C GLY A 102 8.08 -18.53 -4.71
N ASP A 103 7.60 -19.67 -5.19
CA ASP A 103 7.60 -20.06 -6.60
C ASP A 103 6.34 -19.61 -7.36
N ARG A 104 5.43 -18.87 -6.71
CA ARG A 104 4.20 -18.36 -7.33
C ARG A 104 4.41 -16.98 -7.91
N GLU A 105 3.66 -16.63 -8.95
CA GLU A 105 3.62 -15.26 -9.49
C GLU A 105 2.61 -14.37 -8.75
N ILE A 106 1.64 -14.98 -8.07
CA ILE A 106 0.53 -14.34 -7.37
C ILE A 106 0.31 -15.02 -6.02
N GLN A 107 0.00 -14.24 -4.98
CA GLN A 107 -0.40 -14.73 -3.67
C GLN A 107 -1.52 -13.86 -3.08
N ASP A 108 -2.65 -14.49 -2.77
CA ASP A 108 -3.75 -13.86 -2.04
C ASP A 108 -3.47 -13.80 -0.54
N PHE A 109 -3.95 -12.75 0.12
CA PHE A 109 -3.86 -12.59 1.57
C PHE A 109 -4.92 -11.62 2.08
N GLU A 110 -5.15 -11.61 3.39
CA GLU A 110 -6.04 -10.67 4.06
C GLU A 110 -5.22 -9.67 4.87
N THR A 111 -5.69 -8.43 4.94
CA THR A 111 -5.10 -7.39 5.77
C THR A 111 -6.15 -6.37 6.18
N ILE A 112 -5.73 -5.26 6.80
CA ILE A 112 -6.59 -4.14 7.16
C ILE A 112 -6.08 -2.83 6.57
N ALA A 113 -7.02 -1.92 6.36
CA ALA A 113 -6.77 -0.51 6.22
C ALA A 113 -7.40 0.25 7.39
N ILE A 114 -6.87 1.42 7.68
CA ILE A 114 -7.33 2.30 8.75
C ILE A 114 -7.52 3.68 8.15
N GLU A 115 -8.75 4.17 8.16
CA GLU A 115 -9.05 5.57 7.91
C GLU A 115 -9.07 6.30 9.24
N SER A 116 -8.28 7.36 9.36
CA SER A 116 -8.20 8.13 10.59
C SER A 116 -8.39 9.62 10.31
N HIS A 117 -9.15 10.25 11.19
CA HIS A 117 -9.36 11.69 11.18
C HIS A 117 -8.44 12.32 12.21
N SER A 118 -7.55 13.21 11.76
CA SER A 118 -6.83 14.08 12.68
C SER A 118 -7.80 15.10 13.26
N ARG A 119 -7.58 15.49 14.51
CA ARG A 119 -8.45 16.45 15.21
C ARG A 119 -8.11 17.85 14.70
N GLY A 120 -9.04 18.51 14.01
CA GLY A 120 -8.94 19.94 13.73
C GLY A 120 -8.99 20.79 15.01
N HIS A 121 -8.82 22.12 14.87
CA HIS A 121 -8.81 23.09 15.96
C HIS A 121 -10.22 23.36 16.56
N ILE A 122 -11.02 22.33 16.85
CA ILE A 122 -12.34 22.51 17.47
C ILE A 122 -12.21 22.46 19.00
N ILE A 123 -12.40 23.63 19.60
CA ILE A 123 -12.14 24.01 21.00
C ILE A 123 -13.09 23.37 22.04
N ASN A 124 -14.09 22.57 21.62
CA ASN A 124 -15.16 22.08 22.51
C ASN A 124 -15.51 20.59 22.27
N ARG A 125 -14.61 19.66 22.60
CA ARG A 125 -15.00 18.23 22.73
C ARG A 125 -14.56 17.64 24.07
N VAL A 126 -15.47 16.89 24.70
CA VAL A 126 -15.31 16.25 26.02
C VAL A 126 -15.10 14.75 25.83
N GLY A 127 -14.04 14.19 26.43
CA GLY A 127 -13.81 12.75 26.49
C GLY A 127 -13.12 12.13 25.25
N PRO A 128 -12.80 10.82 25.30
CA PRO A 128 -12.20 10.09 24.18
C PRO A 128 -13.27 9.74 23.13
N GLU A 129 -13.11 10.25 21.92
CA GLU A 129 -13.89 9.87 20.74
C GLU A 129 -13.03 8.97 19.83
N LEU A 130 -13.62 7.90 19.29
CA LEU A 130 -12.96 7.07 18.30
C LEU A 130 -12.86 7.85 16.99
N THR A 131 -11.64 8.20 16.57
CA THR A 131 -11.40 9.02 15.38
C THR A 131 -10.94 8.21 14.17
N TYR A 132 -11.13 6.89 14.19
CA TYR A 132 -10.71 6.02 13.11
C TYR A 132 -11.71 4.88 12.84
N LYS A 133 -11.69 4.39 11.60
CA LYS A 133 -12.42 3.21 11.13
C LYS A 133 -11.41 2.19 10.62
N VAL A 134 -11.62 0.92 10.94
CA VAL A 134 -10.84 -0.20 10.40
C VAL A 134 -11.66 -0.87 9.30
N GLN A 135 -11.03 -1.11 8.16
CA GLN A 135 -11.59 -1.81 7.00
C GLN A 135 -10.83 -3.12 6.80
N ASN A 136 -11.54 -4.22 6.59
CA ASN A 136 -10.91 -5.47 6.20
C ASN A 136 -10.67 -5.46 4.69
N MET A 137 -9.48 -5.86 4.27
CA MET A 137 -9.04 -5.79 2.88
C MET A 137 -8.63 -7.18 2.40
N SER A 138 -9.32 -7.70 1.39
CA SER A 138 -8.81 -8.82 0.60
C SER A 138 -7.76 -8.29 -0.37
N ALA A 139 -6.64 -9.00 -0.48
CA ALA A 139 -5.47 -8.50 -1.19
C ALA A 139 -4.79 -9.56 -2.05
N VAL A 140 -4.16 -9.08 -3.12
CA VAL A 140 -3.39 -9.87 -4.08
C VAL A 140 -2.03 -9.24 -4.26
N ALA A 141 -0.97 -9.98 -3.90
CA ALA A 141 0.40 -9.62 -4.22
C ALA A 141 0.80 -10.31 -5.52
N SER A 142 1.41 -9.57 -6.45
CA SER A 142 1.92 -10.14 -7.70
C SER A 142 3.25 -9.53 -8.14
N TYR A 143 3.96 -10.29 -8.98
CA TYR A 143 5.06 -9.76 -9.77
C TYR A 143 4.57 -9.42 -11.19
N VAL A 144 4.70 -8.16 -11.59
CA VAL A 144 4.42 -7.68 -12.96
C VAL A 144 5.70 -7.18 -13.62
N ILE A 145 5.88 -7.49 -14.91
CA ILE A 145 6.99 -6.92 -15.68
C ILE A 145 6.62 -5.46 -15.99
N LEU A 146 7.38 -4.52 -15.44
CA LEU A 146 7.27 -3.11 -15.80
C LEU A 146 7.91 -2.94 -17.18
N ALA A 147 7.11 -2.60 -18.19
CA ALA A 147 7.64 -2.27 -19.52
C ALA A 147 8.34 -0.90 -19.47
N PHE A 148 9.51 -0.82 -20.08
CA PHE A 148 10.35 0.38 -20.18
C PHE A 148 10.27 0.97 -21.59
#